data_AF-A0A926DFT4-F1
#
_entry.id   AF-A0A926DFT4-F1
#
_cell.length_a   1.000
_cell.length_b   1.000
_cell.length_c   1.000
_cell.angle_alpha   90.00
_cell.angle_beta   90.00
_cell.angle_gamma   90.00
#
_symmetry.space_group_name_H-M   'P 1'
#
loop_
_entity.id
_entity.type
_entity.pdbx_description
1 polymer ?
#
loop_
_entity_poly.entity_id
_entity_poly.type
_entity_poly.pdbx_seq_one_letter_code
_entity_poly.pdbx_strand_id
1 'polypeptide(L)'
;MKKSVLFRLAAALLLAALLFSFAGCSERNSGEGSGREAIPFSDGQLYAVAHLGYQKIEHLEHYVREYLSGDNPPVFYLSSGDYYLVIPRYDGMELKLYENDLNSSQPTLVYEDPDCEPFILQCNASDIFADATIRLTYGDSEAEFSPFLSLKDGSLEIGPGGLELTVQ
;
A
#
# COMPACT_ATOMS: atom_id res chain seq x y z
N MET A 1 -56.61 -55.78 -21.42
CA MET A 1 -57.82 -54.97 -21.68
C MET A 1 -57.59 -53.55 -21.17
N LYS A 2 -57.94 -52.56 -21.99
CA LYS A 2 -57.77 -51.10 -21.82
C LYS A 2 -58.38 -50.57 -20.51
N LYS A 3 -57.71 -49.58 -19.89
CA LYS A 3 -58.24 -48.38 -19.22
C LYS A 3 -57.03 -47.56 -18.69
N SER A 4 -56.60 -46.54 -19.44
CA SER A 4 -56.90 -45.10 -19.23
C SER A 4 -55.92 -44.46 -18.22
N VAL A 5 -54.80 -43.87 -18.65
CA VAL A 5 -54.68 -42.52 -19.25
C VAL A 5 -55.50 -41.49 -18.48
N LEU A 6 -55.08 -41.13 -17.26
CA LEU A 6 -55.61 -39.95 -16.54
C LEU A 6 -54.77 -39.50 -15.33
N PHE A 7 -53.45 -39.77 -15.32
CA PHE A 7 -52.56 -39.37 -14.23
C PHE A 7 -51.26 -38.69 -14.72
N ARG A 8 -51.36 -37.88 -15.77
CA ARG A 8 -50.20 -37.15 -16.33
C ARG A 8 -50.42 -35.63 -16.48
N LEU A 9 -51.19 -35.03 -15.57
CA LEU A 9 -51.34 -33.56 -15.56
C LEU A 9 -51.10 -32.88 -14.20
N ALA A 10 -50.80 -33.64 -13.13
CA ALA A 10 -50.51 -33.05 -11.82
C ALA A 10 -49.01 -32.95 -11.49
N ALA A 11 -48.11 -33.39 -12.39
CA ALA A 11 -46.66 -33.42 -12.13
C ALA A 11 -45.84 -32.41 -12.95
N ALA A 12 -46.50 -31.57 -13.77
CA ALA A 12 -45.82 -30.58 -14.62
C ALA A 12 -45.86 -29.15 -14.06
N LEU A 13 -46.47 -28.91 -12.90
CA LEU A 13 -46.62 -27.59 -12.28
C LEU A 13 -45.84 -27.43 -10.96
N LEU A 14 -45.07 -28.45 -10.56
CA LEU A 14 -44.24 -28.44 -9.35
C LEU A 14 -42.74 -28.48 -9.64
N LEU A 15 -42.34 -28.41 -10.91
CA LEU A 15 -40.94 -28.44 -11.36
C LEU A 15 -40.50 -27.17 -12.10
N ALA A 16 -41.20 -26.05 -11.89
CA ALA A 16 -40.87 -24.74 -12.47
C ALA A 16 -40.68 -23.63 -11.41
N ALA A 17 -40.59 -24.01 -10.12
CA ALA A 17 -40.49 -23.08 -9.00
C ALA A 17 -39.17 -23.21 -8.21
N LEU A 18 -38.12 -23.77 -8.81
CA LEU A 18 -36.81 -23.99 -8.16
C LEU A 18 -35.61 -23.49 -8.99
N LEU A 19 -35.85 -22.58 -9.95
CA LEU A 19 -34.82 -21.90 -10.74
C LEU A 19 -34.91 -20.37 -10.63
N PHE A 20 -35.15 -19.89 -9.41
CA PHE A 20 -34.87 -18.49 -9.03
C PHE A 20 -34.06 -18.50 -7.74
N SER A 21 -32.92 -19.22 -7.77
CA SER A 21 -31.81 -18.88 -6.90
C SER A 21 -31.31 -17.54 -7.38
N PHE A 22 -31.68 -16.51 -6.62
CA PHE A 22 -31.19 -15.15 -6.73
C PHE A 22 -29.73 -15.17 -7.18
N ALA A 23 -29.49 -14.65 -8.39
CA ALA A 23 -28.29 -13.91 -8.65
C ALA A 23 -28.29 -12.74 -7.64
N GLY A 24 -27.89 -13.04 -6.41
CA GLY A 24 -27.27 -12.06 -5.54
C GLY A 24 -25.96 -11.73 -6.22
N CYS A 25 -26.03 -10.90 -7.27
CA CYS A 25 -25.01 -9.90 -7.45
C CYS A 25 -25.01 -9.18 -6.12
N SER A 26 -24.09 -9.55 -5.23
CA SER A 26 -23.64 -8.61 -4.25
C SER A 26 -23.11 -7.47 -5.12
N GLU A 27 -23.94 -6.45 -5.32
CA GLU A 27 -23.42 -5.10 -5.33
C GLU A 27 -22.60 -5.04 -4.04
N ARG A 28 -21.30 -5.33 -4.16
CA ARG A 28 -20.35 -4.60 -3.36
C ARG A 28 -20.71 -3.17 -3.71
N ASN A 29 -21.43 -2.52 -2.80
CA ASN A 29 -21.18 -1.12 -2.57
C ASN A 29 -19.65 -1.04 -2.53
N SER A 30 -19.08 -0.55 -3.61
CA SER A 30 -17.79 0.11 -3.58
C SER A 30 -17.99 1.24 -2.60
N GLY A 31 -17.85 0.92 -1.31
CA GLY A 31 -17.53 1.92 -0.31
C GLY A 31 -16.35 2.67 -0.90
N GLU A 32 -16.44 4.00 -0.87
CA GLU A 32 -15.33 4.89 -1.16
C GLU A 32 -14.05 4.23 -0.61
N GLY A 33 -13.13 3.90 -1.51
CA GLY A 33 -12.02 2.99 -1.21
C GLY A 33 -11.29 3.48 0.03
N SER A 34 -11.13 2.59 1.01
CA SER A 34 -10.29 2.80 2.18
C SER A 34 -9.20 1.73 2.19
N GLY A 35 -8.03 2.05 2.71
CA GLY A 35 -6.88 1.17 2.65
C GLY A 35 -5.99 1.44 1.42
N ARG A 36 -5.01 0.57 1.17
CA ARG A 36 -4.01 0.74 0.11
C ARG A 36 -4.64 0.93 -1.29
N GLU A 37 -5.80 0.32 -1.54
CA GLU A 37 -6.52 0.44 -2.82
C GLU A 37 -7.03 1.86 -3.11
N ALA A 38 -7.12 2.73 -2.10
CA ALA A 38 -7.52 4.12 -2.26
C ALA A 38 -6.41 5.00 -2.85
N ILE A 39 -5.16 4.53 -2.83
CA ILE A 39 -4.01 5.31 -3.30
C ILE A 39 -4.05 5.41 -4.83
N PRO A 40 -4.06 6.63 -5.41
CA PRO A 40 -4.23 6.84 -6.84
C PRO A 40 -2.94 6.63 -7.63
N PHE A 41 -2.37 5.43 -7.57
CA PHE A 41 -1.17 5.07 -8.31
C PHE A 41 -1.37 5.19 -9.83
N SER A 42 -0.41 5.83 -10.48
CA SER A 42 -0.22 5.80 -11.93
C SER A 42 0.65 4.62 -12.36
N ASP A 43 0.67 4.34 -13.67
CA ASP A 43 1.53 3.31 -14.23
C ASP A 43 3.02 3.60 -13.93
N GLY A 44 3.76 2.56 -13.55
CA GLY A 44 5.17 2.68 -13.19
C GLY A 44 5.45 3.13 -11.76
N GLN A 45 4.44 3.55 -10.99
CA GLN A 45 4.63 3.81 -9.56
C GLN A 45 4.61 2.51 -8.75
N LEU A 46 5.52 2.39 -7.80
CA LEU A 46 5.75 1.19 -6.98
C LEU A 46 5.49 1.42 -5.49
N TYR A 47 5.46 2.68 -5.06
CA TYR A 47 5.27 3.05 -3.65
C TYR A 47 4.75 4.48 -3.54
N ALA A 48 4.14 4.78 -2.40
CA ALA A 48 3.72 6.12 -2.03
C ALA A 48 4.47 6.57 -0.78
N VAL A 49 4.71 7.88 -0.66
CA VAL A 49 5.42 8.47 0.48
C VAL A 49 4.68 9.70 0.98
N ALA A 50 4.52 9.81 2.29
CA ALA A 50 4.09 11.03 2.95
C ALA A 50 5.19 11.55 3.89
N HIS A 51 5.44 12.86 3.90
CA HIS A 51 6.19 13.50 4.97
C HIS A 51 5.28 13.68 6.19
N LEU A 52 5.75 13.24 7.35
CA LEU A 52 5.03 13.28 8.62
C LEU A 52 5.59 14.32 9.59
N GLY A 53 6.54 15.15 9.18
CA GLY A 53 7.11 16.20 10.03
C GLY A 53 8.52 15.92 10.55
N TYR A 54 9.12 16.96 11.14
CA TYR A 54 10.48 16.97 11.65
C TYR A 54 10.52 16.73 13.16
N GLN A 55 11.33 15.76 13.61
CA GLN A 55 11.48 15.33 15.02
C GLN A 55 10.21 14.82 15.72
N LYS A 56 9.05 15.01 15.12
CA LYS A 56 7.75 14.59 15.62
C LYS A 56 6.90 14.12 14.45
N ILE A 57 6.18 13.02 14.68
CA ILE A 57 5.17 12.52 13.76
C ILE A 57 3.91 13.39 13.89
N GLU A 58 3.43 13.87 12.75
CA GLU A 58 2.25 14.70 12.56
C GLU A 58 1.35 14.06 11.51
N HIS A 59 0.04 14.25 11.63
CA HIS A 59 -0.96 13.80 10.65
C HIS A 59 -1.02 12.30 10.36
N LEU A 60 -0.31 11.45 11.11
CA LEU A 60 -0.34 9.99 10.91
C LEU A 60 -1.75 9.42 11.01
N GLU A 61 -2.60 9.96 11.89
CA GLU A 61 -3.99 9.54 12.04
C GLU A 61 -4.84 9.70 10.78
N HIS A 62 -4.48 10.65 9.91
CA HIS A 62 -5.14 10.84 8.61
C HIS A 62 -4.77 9.68 7.68
N TYR A 63 -3.48 9.43 7.48
CA TYR A 63 -3.00 8.36 6.60
C TYR A 63 -3.39 6.96 7.08
N VAL A 64 -3.37 6.71 8.40
CA VAL A 64 -3.81 5.43 8.99
C VAL A 64 -5.27 5.14 8.65
N ARG A 65 -6.13 6.15 8.76
CA ARG A 65 -7.55 6.03 8.45
C ARG A 65 -7.78 5.83 6.95
N GLU A 66 -7.08 6.60 6.12
CA GLU A 66 -7.34 6.63 4.69
C GLU A 66 -6.73 5.44 3.95
N TYR A 67 -5.49 5.09 4.28
CA TYR A 67 -4.70 4.14 3.49
C TYR A 67 -4.28 2.87 4.24
N LEU A 68 -4.32 2.85 5.58
CA LEU A 68 -3.79 1.72 6.36
C LEU A 68 -4.86 0.93 7.13
N SER A 69 -6.14 1.13 6.81
CA SER A 69 -7.25 0.38 7.42
C SER A 69 -7.30 0.42 8.96
N GLY A 70 -6.68 1.43 9.58
CA GLY A 70 -6.58 1.55 11.04
C GLY A 70 -5.33 0.95 11.68
N ASP A 71 -4.46 0.28 10.90
CA ASP A 71 -3.25 -0.34 11.42
C ASP A 71 -2.10 0.67 11.53
N ASN A 72 -1.41 0.65 12.67
CA ASN A 72 -0.26 1.52 12.90
C ASN A 72 1.01 0.89 12.30
N PRO A 73 1.70 1.59 11.39
CA PRO A 73 2.93 1.08 10.79
C PRO A 73 4.09 1.04 11.80
N PRO A 74 5.02 0.07 11.70
CA PRO A 74 6.26 0.09 12.47
C PRO A 74 7.10 1.32 12.12
N VAL A 75 7.93 1.75 13.08
CA VAL A 75 8.85 2.88 12.91
C VAL A 75 10.29 2.40 12.95
N PHE A 76 11.05 2.71 11.91
CA PHE A 76 12.49 2.50 11.83
C PHE A 76 13.22 3.82 12.11
N TYR A 77 14.19 3.77 13.01
CA TYR A 77 14.96 4.95 13.43
C TYR A 77 16.40 4.80 12.98
N LEU A 78 16.83 5.60 12.00
CA LEU A 78 18.24 5.63 11.56
C LEU A 78 18.96 6.85 12.11
N SER A 79 18.35 8.02 12.04
CA SER A 79 18.91 9.24 12.63
C SER A 79 17.82 10.20 13.07
N SER A 80 18.21 11.24 13.82
CA SER A 80 17.28 12.30 14.20
C SER A 80 16.95 13.17 12.99
N GLY A 81 15.69 13.21 12.58
CA GLY A 81 15.30 14.00 11.43
C GLY A 81 13.81 13.97 11.16
N ASP A 82 13.50 13.99 9.87
CA ASP A 82 12.16 13.89 9.32
C ASP A 82 11.62 12.46 9.42
N TYR A 83 10.30 12.38 9.49
CA TYR A 83 9.55 11.13 9.44
C TYR A 83 8.88 11.00 8.08
N TYR A 84 9.02 9.84 7.47
CA TYR A 84 8.42 9.51 6.18
C TYR A 84 7.59 8.23 6.32
N LEU A 85 6.30 8.29 6.01
CA LEU A 85 5.49 7.10 5.81
C LEU A 85 5.74 6.58 4.41
N VAL A 86 6.07 5.29 4.28
CA VAL A 86 6.24 4.61 2.99
C VAL A 86 5.20 3.50 2.90
N ILE A 87 4.45 3.50 1.80
CA ILE A 87 3.41 2.51 1.52
C ILE A 87 3.77 1.79 0.21
N PRO A 88 4.18 0.52 0.25
CA PRO A 88 4.40 -0.25 -0.98
C PRO A 88 3.07 -0.47 -1.71
N ARG A 89 3.12 -0.52 -3.04
CA ARG A 89 1.92 -0.63 -3.88
C ARG A 89 1.32 -2.03 -3.88
N TYR A 90 2.16 -3.06 -3.88
CA TYR A 90 1.72 -4.45 -4.03
C TYR A 90 1.99 -5.25 -2.76
N ASP A 91 1.11 -6.21 -2.47
CA ASP A 91 1.39 -7.24 -1.47
C ASP A 91 2.49 -8.17 -1.99
N GLY A 92 3.36 -8.67 -1.11
CA GLY A 92 4.54 -9.46 -1.49
C GLY A 92 5.69 -8.64 -2.09
N MET A 93 5.69 -7.32 -1.92
CA MET A 93 6.89 -6.52 -2.22
C MET A 93 7.98 -6.80 -1.18
N GLU A 94 9.21 -7.02 -1.63
CA GLU A 94 10.34 -7.20 -0.72
C GLU A 94 10.95 -5.83 -0.37
N LEU A 95 11.26 -5.61 0.90
CA LEU A 95 12.00 -4.46 1.42
C LEU A 95 13.42 -4.86 1.80
N LYS A 96 14.37 -4.03 1.42
CA LYS A 96 15.68 -3.91 2.07
C LYS A 96 15.92 -2.47 2.47
N LEU A 97 16.20 -2.25 3.74
CA LEU A 97 16.54 -0.95 4.31
C LEU A 97 18.02 -0.94 4.66
N TYR A 98 18.72 0.06 4.13
CA TYR A 98 20.12 0.27 4.37
C TYR A 98 20.35 1.58 5.12
N GLU A 99 21.30 1.56 6.05
CA GLU A 99 21.88 2.74 6.67
C GLU A 99 23.16 3.13 5.91
N ASN A 100 23.25 4.40 5.54
CA ASN A 100 24.40 4.96 4.84
C ASN A 100 25.23 5.79 5.84
N ASP A 101 26.48 5.39 6.07
CA ASP A 101 27.42 6.14 6.89
C ASP A 101 28.30 7.01 5.98
N LEU A 102 28.35 8.32 6.26
CA LEU A 102 29.23 9.29 5.60
C LEU A 102 30.71 8.87 5.59
N ASN A 103 31.13 8.11 6.59
CA ASN A 103 32.50 7.65 6.77
C ASN A 103 32.76 6.28 6.15
N SER A 104 31.71 5.58 5.70
CA SER A 104 31.79 4.29 5.03
C SER A 104 31.58 4.46 3.53
N SER A 105 32.25 3.63 2.74
CA SER A 105 32.01 3.54 1.30
C SER A 105 30.90 2.56 0.93
N GLN A 106 30.37 1.79 1.89
CA GLN A 106 29.34 0.79 1.67
C GLN A 106 28.15 0.98 2.62
N PRO A 107 26.92 0.97 2.10
CA PRO A 107 25.70 0.90 2.91
C PRO A 107 25.65 -0.37 3.76
N THR A 108 25.10 -0.27 4.96
CA THR A 108 24.86 -1.41 5.85
C THR A 108 23.40 -1.82 5.77
N LEU A 109 23.12 -3.09 5.43
CA LEU A 109 21.76 -3.62 5.50
C LEU A 109 21.33 -3.72 6.97
N VAL A 110 20.28 -3.01 7.35
CA VAL A 110 19.80 -2.94 8.74
C VAL A 110 18.46 -3.65 8.93
N TYR A 111 17.67 -3.78 7.87
CA TYR A 111 16.40 -4.49 7.92
C TYR A 111 16.03 -5.08 6.55
N GLU A 112 15.40 -6.24 6.56
CA GLU A 112 14.83 -6.88 5.38
C GLU A 112 13.46 -7.47 5.71
N ASP A 113 12.54 -7.39 4.75
CA ASP A 113 11.20 -7.97 4.87
C ASP A 113 10.76 -8.52 3.51
N PRO A 114 10.51 -9.83 3.37
CA PRO A 114 10.05 -10.40 2.10
C PRO A 114 8.58 -10.07 1.77
N ASP A 115 7.82 -9.49 2.70
CA ASP A 115 6.42 -9.10 2.51
C ASP A 115 6.14 -7.74 3.17
N CYS A 116 6.70 -6.70 2.57
CA CYS A 116 6.73 -5.35 3.11
C CYS A 116 5.32 -4.80 3.39
N GLU A 117 5.03 -4.59 4.67
CA GLU A 117 3.91 -3.79 5.13
C GLU A 117 4.25 -2.28 5.09
N PRO A 118 3.29 -1.34 5.22
CA PRO A 118 3.60 0.09 5.30
C PRO A 118 4.46 0.36 6.52
N PHE A 119 5.42 1.27 6.41
CA PHE A 119 6.36 1.57 7.50
C PHE A 119 6.67 3.06 7.58
N ILE A 120 7.11 3.51 8.74
CA ILE A 120 7.64 4.86 8.93
C ILE A 120 9.15 4.77 9.05
N LEU A 121 9.86 5.64 8.34
CA LEU A 121 11.29 5.83 8.49
C LEU A 121 11.57 7.19 9.11
N GLN A 122 12.32 7.23 10.21
CA GLN A 122 12.98 8.43 10.68
C GLN A 122 14.41 8.47 10.14
N CYS A 123 14.69 9.47 9.31
CA CYS A 123 16.01 9.70 8.76
C CYS A 123 16.25 11.20 8.55
N ASN A 124 17.51 11.60 8.44
CA ASN A 124 17.91 12.97 8.20
C ASN A 124 18.57 13.04 6.83
N ALA A 125 17.75 12.76 5.82
CA ALA A 125 18.17 12.94 4.45
C ALA A 125 18.21 14.44 4.19
N SER A 126 19.37 15.03 4.45
CA SER A 126 19.74 16.31 3.84
C SER A 126 19.87 16.08 2.34
N ASP A 127 19.54 17.09 1.56
CA ASP A 127 19.86 17.19 0.13
C ASP A 127 21.36 16.96 -0.22
N ILE A 128 22.27 17.00 0.77
CA ILE A 128 23.71 16.79 0.61
C ILE A 128 24.11 15.33 0.84
N PHE A 129 23.44 14.60 1.75
CA PHE A 129 23.74 13.19 2.02
C PHE A 129 22.52 12.45 2.57
N ALA A 130 22.15 11.37 1.87
CA ALA A 130 21.13 10.45 2.32
C ALA A 130 21.72 9.39 3.25
N ASP A 131 21.28 9.38 4.51
CA ASP A 131 21.67 8.42 5.55
C ASP A 131 20.85 7.11 5.53
N ALA A 132 19.85 7.05 4.65
CA ALA A 132 19.01 5.87 4.44
C ALA A 132 18.93 5.53 2.95
N THR A 133 18.88 4.25 2.62
CA THR A 133 18.45 3.77 1.29
C THR A 133 17.38 2.72 1.46
N ILE A 134 16.22 2.97 0.86
CA ILE A 134 15.10 2.05 0.77
C ILE A 134 15.18 1.37 -0.59
N ARG A 135 15.11 0.05 -0.59
CA ARG A 135 14.97 -0.74 -1.81
C ARG A 135 13.72 -1.59 -1.73
N LEU A 136 12.82 -1.40 -2.68
CA LEU A 136 11.59 -2.17 -2.83
C LEU A 136 11.64 -2.98 -4.12
N THR A 137 11.37 -4.28 -4.04
CA THR A 137 11.42 -5.20 -5.19
C THR A 137 10.08 -5.90 -5.38
N TYR A 138 9.62 -6.01 -6.63
CA TYR A 138 8.44 -6.78 -7.00
C TYR A 138 8.63 -7.46 -8.36
N GLY A 139 8.83 -8.77 -8.37
CA GLY A 139 9.19 -9.50 -9.58
C GLY A 139 10.47 -8.91 -10.21
N ASP A 140 10.39 -8.46 -11.45
CA ASP A 140 11.51 -7.84 -12.18
C ASP A 140 11.61 -6.31 -11.96
N SER A 141 10.71 -5.72 -11.17
CA SER A 141 10.71 -4.27 -10.88
C SER A 141 11.45 -3.97 -9.58
N GLU A 142 12.30 -2.95 -9.58
CA GLU A 142 13.02 -2.46 -8.40
C GLU A 142 12.87 -0.93 -8.31
N ALA A 143 12.63 -0.43 -7.09
CA ALA A 143 12.78 0.97 -6.74
C ALA A 143 13.86 1.10 -5.67
N GLU A 144 14.82 1.99 -5.88
CA GLU A 144 15.82 2.37 -4.88
C GLU A 144 15.78 3.89 -4.70
N PHE A 145 15.57 4.33 -3.46
CA PHE A 145 15.38 5.74 -3.17
C PHE A 145 15.73 6.09 -1.71
N SER A 146 15.82 7.39 -1.46
CA SER A 146 16.02 7.98 -0.14
C SER A 146 15.11 9.21 -0.06
N PRO A 147 14.08 9.23 0.81
CA PRO A 147 13.16 10.35 0.88
C PRO A 147 13.82 11.55 1.57
N PHE A 148 13.71 12.75 0.99
CA PHE A 148 14.20 13.99 1.59
C PHE A 148 13.35 15.21 1.23
N LEU A 149 13.45 16.27 2.04
CA LEU A 149 12.94 17.59 1.67
C LEU A 149 14.04 18.40 0.99
N SER A 150 13.78 18.85 -0.24
CA SER A 150 14.64 19.76 -0.99
C SER A 150 14.87 21.06 -0.22
N LEU A 151 16.13 21.42 0.05
CA LEU A 151 16.44 22.72 0.68
C LEU A 151 16.20 23.91 -0.24
N LYS A 152 15.95 23.68 -1.54
CA LYS A 152 15.72 24.73 -2.52
C LYS A 152 14.30 25.30 -2.41
N ASP A 153 13.31 24.43 -2.25
CA ASP A 153 11.89 24.78 -2.34
C ASP A 153 10.99 24.02 -1.35
N GLY A 154 11.54 23.13 -0.53
CA GLY A 154 10.81 22.33 0.45
C GLY A 154 9.98 21.20 -0.15
N SER A 155 10.15 20.90 -1.44
CA SER A 155 9.48 19.77 -2.08
C SER A 155 9.99 18.43 -1.54
N LEU A 156 9.09 17.44 -1.47
CA LEU A 156 9.44 16.08 -1.10
C LEU A 156 10.01 15.34 -2.30
N GLU A 157 11.29 14.96 -2.20
CA GLU A 157 12.00 14.17 -3.19
C GLU A 157 12.02 12.71 -2.77
N ILE A 158 11.37 11.87 -3.58
CA ILE A 158 11.14 10.44 -3.24
C ILE A 158 11.65 9.49 -4.30
N GLY A 159 12.33 9.98 -5.33
CA GLY A 159 12.87 9.16 -6.40
C GLY A 159 11.84 8.66 -7.41
N PRO A 160 12.30 7.94 -8.46
CA PRO A 160 11.46 7.47 -9.55
C PRO A 160 10.50 6.37 -9.09
N GLY A 161 9.27 6.41 -9.58
CA GLY A 161 8.25 5.42 -9.22
C GLY A 161 7.57 5.69 -7.86
N GLY A 162 7.94 6.78 -7.17
CA GLY A 162 7.23 7.27 -6.00
C GLY A 162 5.97 8.08 -6.35
N LEU A 163 4.97 7.99 -5.48
CA LEU A 163 3.83 8.91 -5.41
C LEU A 163 3.92 9.72 -4.11
N GLU A 164 3.94 11.04 -4.20
CA GLU A 164 3.82 11.88 -3.00
C GLU A 164 2.35 11.90 -2.53
N LEU A 165 2.16 11.68 -1.23
CA LEU A 165 0.89 11.83 -0.55
C LEU A 165 0.92 13.10 0.30
N THR A 166 -0.12 13.92 0.17
CA THR A 166 -0.32 15.11 0.99
C THR A 166 -1.69 15.07 1.63
N VAL A 167 -1.80 15.63 2.83
CA VAL A 167 -3.09 15.86 3.47
C VAL A 167 -3.85 16.88 2.62
N GLN A 168 -5.06 16.52 2.19
CA GLN A 168 -5.96 17.42 1.46
C GLN A 168 -6.75 18.36 2.38
#